data_AF-A0AAQ4DQY9-F1
#
_entry.id   AF-A0AAQ4DQY9-F1
#
_cell.length_a   1.000
_cell.length_b   1.000
_cell.length_c   1.000
_cell.angle_alpha   90.00
_cell.angle_beta   90.00
_cell.angle_gamma   90.00
#
_symmetry.space_group_name_H-M   'P 1'
#
loop_
_entity.id
_entity.type
_entity.pdbx_description
1 polymer ?
#
loop_
_entity_poly.entity_id
_entity_poly.type
_entity_poly.pdbx_seq_one_letter_code
_entity_poly.pdbx_strand_id
1 'polypeptide(L)'
;MLTEREQQGLSKIIGNLELADVIALAQTVTCKQIKLTERSEAERAILNGTQNPADLLRRKKILREVLFRYLWSESVFVAPALAKSDLINACLQHWQEDN
;
A
#
# COMPACT_ATOMS: atom_id res chain seq x y z
N MET A 1 -6.79 -7.46 11.91
CA MET A 1 -5.95 -6.25 12.11
C MET A 1 -4.64 -6.51 11.40
N LEU A 2 -4.08 -5.49 10.74
CA LEU A 2 -2.80 -5.61 10.04
C LEU A 2 -1.66 -5.86 11.03
N THR A 3 -0.71 -6.72 10.69
CA THR A 3 0.52 -6.91 11.48
C THR A 3 1.37 -5.64 11.45
N GLU A 4 2.32 -5.49 12.38
CA GLU A 4 3.23 -4.34 12.39
C GLU A 4 4.03 -4.23 11.08
N ARG A 5 4.47 -5.36 10.52
CA ARG A 5 5.19 -5.39 9.24
C ARG A 5 4.29 -5.00 8.06
N GLU A 6 3.06 -5.48 8.02
CA GLU A 6 2.10 -5.07 6.99
C GLU A 6 1.80 -3.57 7.08
N GLN A 7 1.63 -3.03 8.30
CA GLN A 7 1.42 -1.59 8.49
C GLN A 7 2.63 -0.77 8.02
N GLN A 8 3.85 -1.19 8.36
CA GLN A 8 5.08 -0.53 7.93
C GLN A 8 5.25 -0.60 6.40
N GLY A 9 5.04 -1.77 5.80
CA GLY A 9 5.11 -1.96 4.35
C GLY A 9 4.07 -1.13 3.60
N LEU A 10 2.82 -1.14 4.06
CA LEU A 10 1.77 -0.28 3.52
C LEU A 10 2.10 1.21 3.67
N SER A 11 2.60 1.62 4.83
CA SER A 11 3.02 3.02 5.07
C SER A 11 4.10 3.46 4.07
N LYS A 12 5.12 2.63 3.84
CA LYS A 12 6.17 2.90 2.84
C LYS A 12 5.60 2.99 1.42
N ILE A 13 4.68 2.09 1.05
CA ILE A 13 4.02 2.11 -0.27
C ILE A 13 3.17 3.38 -0.45
N ILE A 14 2.37 3.75 0.55
CA ILE A 14 1.52 4.94 0.54
C ILE A 14 2.38 6.21 0.52
N GLY A 15 3.50 6.22 1.25
CA GLY A 15 4.46 7.33 1.27
C GLY A 15 5.04 7.66 -0.10
N ASN A 16 5.17 6.65 -0.97
CA ASN A 16 5.63 6.79 -2.36
C ASN A 16 4.55 7.31 -3.32
N LEU A 17 3.31 7.52 -2.87
CA LEU A 17 2.23 8.08 -3.66
C LEU A 17 2.17 9.61 -3.52
N GLU A 18 1.63 10.27 -4.54
CA GLU A 18 1.31 11.70 -4.47
C GLU A 18 0.15 11.95 -3.50
N LEU A 19 0.13 13.14 -2.88
CA LEU A 19 -0.90 13.51 -1.90
C LEU A 19 -2.33 13.33 -2.44
N ALA A 20 -2.56 13.66 -3.72
CA ALA A 20 -3.87 13.51 -4.35
C ALA A 20 -4.31 12.03 -4.41
N ASP A 21 -3.38 11.11 -4.67
CA ASP A 21 -3.66 9.68 -4.71
C ASP A 21 -3.84 9.09 -3.32
N VAL A 22 -3.06 9.55 -2.33
CA VAL A 22 -3.25 9.19 -0.91
C VAL A 22 -4.64 9.62 -0.43
N ILE A 23 -5.05 10.87 -0.68
CA ILE A 23 -6.38 11.36 -0.30
C ILE A 23 -7.48 10.55 -1.02
N ALA A 24 -7.33 10.26 -2.32
CA ALA A 24 -8.31 9.49 -3.08
C ALA A 24 -8.44 8.04 -2.56
N LEU A 25 -7.33 7.41 -2.18
CA LEU A 25 -7.30 6.10 -1.55
C LEU A 25 -8.01 6.15 -0.20
N ALA A 26 -7.68 7.12 0.63
CA ALA A 26 -8.26 7.27 1.96
C ALA A 26 -9.78 7.50 1.89
N GLN A 27 -10.25 8.35 0.98
CA GLN A 27 -11.68 8.54 0.72
C GLN A 27 -12.39 7.25 0.28
N THR A 28 -11.71 6.38 -0.46
CA THR A 28 -12.26 5.07 -0.86
C THR A 28 -12.36 4.13 0.34
N VAL A 29 -11.39 4.17 1.25
CA VAL A 29 -11.35 3.32 2.45
C VAL A 29 -12.34 3.82 3.51
N THR A 30 -12.54 5.14 3.64
CA THR A 30 -13.44 5.77 4.62
C THR A 30 -14.86 6.01 4.09
N CYS A 31 -15.23 5.38 2.96
CA CYS A 31 -16.53 5.56 2.31
C CYS A 31 -16.92 7.03 2.07
N LYS A 32 -15.92 7.91 1.85
CA LYS A 32 -16.05 9.38 1.69
C LYS A 32 -16.74 10.10 2.86
N GLN A 33 -16.82 9.48 4.03
CA GLN A 33 -17.51 10.07 5.19
C GLN A 33 -16.70 11.20 5.85
N ILE A 34 -15.40 11.28 5.56
CA ILE A 34 -14.47 12.25 6.16
C ILE A 34 -13.72 12.98 5.05
N LYS A 35 -13.69 14.31 5.13
CA LYS A 35 -12.88 15.15 4.22
C LYS A 35 -11.46 15.21 4.73
N LEU A 36 -10.59 14.41 4.13
CA LEU A 36 -9.17 14.37 4.46
C LEU A 36 -8.41 15.40 3.62
N THR A 37 -7.70 16.31 4.28
CA THR A 37 -6.83 17.32 3.64
C THR A 37 -5.36 17.13 4.00
N GLU A 38 -5.09 16.44 5.11
CA GLU A 38 -3.74 16.22 5.59
C GLU A 38 -3.23 14.82 5.19
N ARG A 39 -1.96 14.73 4.78
CA ARG A 39 -1.34 13.46 4.38
C ARG A 39 -1.33 12.45 5.53
N SER A 40 -0.90 12.90 6.71
CA SER A 40 -0.76 12.10 7.92
C SER A 40 -2.09 11.46 8.35
N GLU A 41 -3.16 12.24 8.30
CA GLU A 41 -4.53 11.79 8.59
C GLU A 41 -5.01 10.79 7.54
N ALA A 42 -4.75 11.05 6.26
CA ALA A 42 -5.12 10.16 5.17
C ALA A 42 -4.39 8.81 5.24
N GLU A 43 -3.10 8.80 5.52
CA GLU A 43 -2.30 7.58 5.74
C GLU A 43 -2.86 6.76 6.91
N ARG A 44 -3.13 7.41 8.05
CA ARG A 44 -3.74 6.75 9.22
C ARG A 44 -5.12 6.18 8.90
N ALA A 45 -5.95 6.92 8.18
CA ALA A 45 -7.27 6.46 7.78
C ALA A 45 -7.21 5.24 6.84
N ILE A 46 -6.25 5.21 5.92
CA ILE A 46 -6.00 4.05 5.04
C ILE A 46 -5.60 2.84 5.89
N LEU A 47 -4.61 2.99 6.77
CA LEU A 47 -4.10 1.89 7.58
C LEU A 47 -5.20 1.34 8.51
N ASN A 48 -5.94 2.21 9.20
CA ASN A 48 -7.00 1.80 10.12
C ASN A 48 -8.21 1.18 9.41
N GLY A 49 -8.55 1.65 8.22
CA GLY A 49 -9.67 1.11 7.46
C GLY A 49 -9.33 -0.08 6.56
N THR A 50 -8.05 -0.48 6.50
CA THR A 50 -7.61 -1.63 5.71
C THR A 50 -7.53 -2.87 6.60
N GLN A 51 -8.38 -3.86 6.31
CA GLN A 51 -8.34 -5.15 6.99
C GLN A 51 -7.43 -6.16 6.29
N ASN A 52 -7.37 -6.09 4.95
CA ASN A 52 -6.56 -6.96 4.11
C ASN A 52 -5.62 -6.10 3.24
N PRO A 53 -4.29 -6.24 3.39
CA PRO A 53 -3.34 -5.46 2.61
C PRO A 53 -3.47 -5.71 1.10
N ALA A 54 -3.80 -6.94 0.68
CA ALA A 54 -3.94 -7.29 -0.72
C ALA A 54 -5.03 -6.45 -1.42
N ASP A 55 -6.15 -6.22 -0.75
CA ASP A 55 -7.28 -5.46 -1.29
C ASP A 55 -6.93 -3.99 -1.51
N LEU A 56 -6.14 -3.42 -0.59
CA LEU A 56 -5.61 -2.07 -0.75
C LEU A 56 -4.67 -2.01 -1.95
N LEU A 57 -3.69 -2.92 -2.06
CA LEU A 57 -2.70 -2.94 -3.15
C LEU A 57 -3.32 -3.18 -4.53
N ARG A 58 -4.46 -3.89 -4.60
CA ARG A 58 -5.21 -4.10 -5.85
C ARG A 58 -5.86 -2.82 -6.39
N ARG A 59 -6.10 -1.80 -5.55
CA ARG A 59 -6.75 -0.55 -5.98
C ARG A 59 -5.98 0.14 -7.11
N LYS A 60 -6.71 0.78 -8.02
CA LYS A 60 -6.17 1.40 -9.25
C LYS A 60 -5.10 2.46 -9.00
N LYS A 61 -5.19 3.15 -7.85
CA LYS A 61 -4.23 4.20 -7.45
C LYS A 61 -2.85 3.67 -7.11
N ILE A 62 -2.76 2.41 -6.71
CA ILE A 62 -1.47 1.75 -6.49
C ILE A 62 -1.04 1.16 -7.82
N LEU A 63 -0.14 1.85 -8.51
CA LEU A 63 0.37 1.40 -9.79
C LEU A 63 1.40 0.28 -9.60
N ARG A 64 1.55 -0.56 -10.63
CA ARG A 64 2.54 -1.63 -10.67
C ARG A 64 3.96 -1.11 -10.35
N GLU A 65 4.30 0.05 -10.89
CA GLU A 65 5.60 0.69 -10.68
C GLU A 65 5.86 1.07 -9.22
N VAL A 66 4.82 1.47 -8.48
CA VAL A 66 4.95 1.81 -7.06
C VAL A 66 5.31 0.56 -6.26
N LEU A 67 4.66 -0.56 -6.54
CA LEU A 67 4.97 -1.86 -5.92
C LEU A 67 6.38 -2.34 -6.27
N PHE A 68 6.76 -2.21 -7.54
CA PHE A 68 8.09 -2.58 -8.01
C PHE A 68 9.19 -1.77 -7.33
N ARG A 69 9.03 -0.43 -7.27
CA ARG A 69 9.96 0.47 -6.58
C ARG A 69 10.06 0.15 -5.09
N TYR A 70 8.92 -0.14 -4.46
CA TYR A 70 8.89 -0.55 -3.05
C TYR A 70 9.71 -1.84 -2.82
N LEU A 71 9.43 -2.90 -3.57
CA LEU A 71 10.16 -4.17 -3.44
C LEU A 71 11.66 -3.98 -3.67
N TRP A 72 12.03 -3.18 -4.68
CA TRP A 72 13.42 -2.84 -4.94
C TRP A 72 14.07 -2.09 -3.76
N SER A 73 13.35 -1.16 -3.12
CA SER A 73 13.84 -0.43 -1.94
C SER A 73 14.01 -1.31 -0.71
N GLU A 74 13.24 -2.40 -0.59
CA GLU A 74 13.39 -3.41 0.46
C GLU A 74 14.40 -4.52 0.08
N SER A 75 15.19 -4.34 -0.98
CA SER A 75 16.13 -5.34 -1.51
C SER A 75 15.49 -6.67 -1.94
N VAL A 76 14.19 -6.65 -2.26
CA VAL A 76 13.46 -7.80 -2.82
C VAL A 76 13.53 -7.72 -4.35
N PHE A 77 14.44 -8.49 -4.93
CA PHE A 77 14.64 -8.52 -6.38
C PHE A 77 13.53 -9.30 -7.08
N VAL A 78 12.75 -8.58 -7.90
CA VAL A 78 11.65 -9.14 -8.68
C VAL A 78 11.86 -8.85 -10.16
N ALA A 79 11.40 -9.74 -11.04
CA ALA A 79 11.54 -9.55 -12.48
C ALA A 79 10.74 -8.33 -12.97
N PRO A 80 11.29 -7.48 -13.85
CA PRO A 80 10.63 -6.24 -14.28
C PRO A 80 9.35 -6.47 -15.09
N ALA A 81 9.20 -7.66 -15.67
CA ALA A 81 8.03 -8.09 -16.44
C ALA A 81 6.88 -8.65 -15.59
N LEU A 82 7.04 -8.75 -14.26
CA LEU A 82 5.99 -9.30 -13.39
C LEU A 82 4.70 -8.46 -13.43
N ALA A 83 3.58 -9.18 -13.41
CA ALA A 83 2.27 -8.57 -13.36
C ALA A 83 2.04 -7.93 -11.98
N LYS A 84 1.10 -7.00 -11.92
CA LYS A 84 0.74 -6.33 -10.66
C LYS A 84 0.32 -7.35 -9.59
N SER A 85 -0.41 -8.39 -9.95
CA SER A 85 -0.80 -9.48 -9.03
C SER A 85 0.41 -10.15 -8.39
N ASP A 86 1.45 -10.43 -9.17
CA ASP A 86 2.63 -11.14 -8.70
C ASP A 86 3.49 -10.24 -7.81
N LEU A 87 3.57 -8.94 -8.13
CA LEU A 87 4.21 -7.95 -7.26
C LEU A 87 3.47 -7.81 -5.91
N ILE A 88 2.14 -7.87 -5.93
CA ILE A 88 1.35 -7.88 -4.69
C ILE A 88 1.70 -9.11 -3.86
N ASN A 89 1.73 -10.29 -4.48
CA ASN A 89 2.08 -11.52 -3.78
C ASN A 89 3.51 -11.46 -3.21
N ALA A 90 4.47 -10.92 -3.97
CA ALA A 90 5.84 -10.71 -3.48
C ALA A 90 5.89 -9.77 -2.26
N CYS A 91 5.12 -8.67 -2.26
CA CYS A 91 5.00 -7.81 -1.08
C CYS A 91 4.44 -8.58 0.13
N LEU A 92 3.38 -9.34 -0.07
CA LEU A 92 2.74 -10.10 1.01
C LEU A 92 3.67 -11.19 1.56
N GLN A 93 4.38 -11.91 0.68
CA GLN A 93 5.36 -12.92 1.10
C GLN A 93 6.51 -12.28 1.89
N HIS A 94 7.04 -11.15 1.40
CA HIS A 94 8.08 -10.41 2.11
C HIS A 94 7.65 -10.00 3.53
N TRP A 95 6.38 -9.65 3.74
CA TRP A 95 5.85 -9.31 5.07
C TRP A 95 5.52 -10.53 5.93
N GLN A 96 5.40 -11.72 5.34
CA GLN A 96 5.12 -12.98 6.04
C GLN A 96 6.38 -13.78 6.40
N GLU A 97 7.47 -13.65 5.64
CA GLU A 97 8.71 -14.42 5.83
C GLU A 97 9.51 -14.03 7.09
N ASP A 98 9.26 -12.84 7.65
CA ASP A 98 9.96 -12.32 8.83
C ASP A 98 9.22 -12.59 10.16
N ASN A 99 8.36 -13.62 10.19
CA ASN A 99 7.49 -13.98 11.32
C ASN A 99 7.83 -15.34 11.94
#